data_AF-A0A5C4QZT9-F1
#
_entry.id   AF-A0A5C4QZT9-F1
#
_cell.length_a   1.000
_cell.length_b   1.000
_cell.length_c   1.000
_cell.angle_alpha   90.00
_cell.angle_beta   90.00
_cell.angle_gamma   90.00
#
_symmetry.space_group_name_H-M   'P 1'
#
loop_
_entity.id
_entity.type
_entity.pdbx_description
1 polymer ?
#
loop_
_entity_poly.entity_id
_entity_poly.type
_entity_poly.pdbx_seq_one_letter_code
_entity_poly.pdbx_strand_id
1 'polypeptide(L)'
;ARVETLHERGVPEARLYGEDPNDGVGGDAAFFLLLDEPEVYGLPPDPIVTTRDLPAMWKRAGLAALAMAAATVAAFVGGSS
;
A
#
# COMPACT_ATOMS: atom_id res chain seq x y z
N ALA A 1 -8.17 2.74 25.91
CA ALA A 1 -9.46 2.87 26.61
C ALA A 1 -10.38 1.64 26.46
N ARG A 2 -10.96 1.33 25.28
CA ARG A 2 -11.87 0.16 25.14
C ARG A 2 -11.16 -1.18 24.90
N VAL A 3 -10.10 -1.18 24.09
CA VAL A 3 -9.26 -2.36 23.83
C VAL A 3 -8.62 -2.87 25.13
N GLU A 4 -8.01 -1.99 25.91
CA GLU A 4 -7.44 -2.34 27.22
C GLU A 4 -8.47 -3.00 28.14
N THR A 5 -9.69 -2.46 28.23
CA THR A 5 -10.77 -3.09 29.01
C THR A 5 -11.14 -4.49 28.49
N LEU A 6 -11.04 -4.75 27.19
CA LEU A 6 -11.28 -6.08 26.63
C LEU A 6 -10.13 -7.03 26.93
N HIS A 7 -8.90 -6.55 26.86
CA HIS A 7 -7.71 -7.30 27.27
C HIS A 7 -7.80 -7.71 28.74
N GLU A 8 -8.18 -6.78 29.64
CA GLU A 8 -8.41 -7.06 31.06
C GLU A 8 -9.54 -8.08 31.31
N ARG A 9 -10.50 -8.19 30.40
CA ARG A 9 -11.61 -9.15 30.45
C ARG A 9 -11.31 -10.49 29.78
N GLY A 10 -10.06 -10.71 29.35
CA GLY A 10 -9.62 -11.97 28.75
C GLY A 10 -9.89 -12.11 27.26
N VAL A 11 -10.02 -11.00 26.52
CA VAL A 11 -10.10 -10.97 25.05
C VAL A 11 -8.82 -10.34 24.49
N PRO A 12 -7.66 -11.02 24.54
CA PRO A 12 -6.36 -10.43 24.20
C PRO A 12 -6.21 -10.07 22.71
N GLU A 13 -7.03 -10.65 21.84
CA GLU A 13 -6.98 -10.44 20.39
C GLU A 13 -7.56 -9.09 19.96
N ALA A 14 -8.29 -8.43 20.87
CA ALA A 14 -8.98 -7.18 20.58
C ALA A 14 -8.01 -6.10 20.07
N ARG A 15 -8.38 -5.43 18.97
CA ARG A 15 -7.56 -4.42 18.30
C ARG A 15 -8.41 -3.37 17.61
N LEU A 16 -7.83 -2.20 17.36
CA LEU A 16 -8.45 -1.19 16.51
C LEU A 16 -7.88 -1.33 15.10
N TYR A 17 -8.77 -1.55 14.13
CA TYR A 17 -8.47 -1.64 12.71
C TYR A 17 -8.81 -0.29 12.06
N GLY A 18 -7.92 0.26 11.24
CA GLY A 18 -8.13 1.57 10.61
C GLY A 18 -7.80 2.78 11.49
N GLU A 19 -7.26 2.58 12.70
CA GLU A 19 -6.92 3.66 13.64
C GLU A 19 -5.62 4.39 13.26
N ASP A 20 -4.62 3.66 12.75
CA ASP A 20 -3.31 4.23 12.43
C ASP A 20 -3.37 4.92 11.06
N PRO A 21 -3.17 6.24 10.97
CA PRO A 21 -3.15 6.93 9.67
C PRO A 21 -2.03 6.45 8.73
N ASN A 22 -1.07 5.67 9.23
CA ASN A 22 0.04 5.10 8.47
C ASN A 22 -0.20 3.65 8.03
N ASP A 23 -1.37 3.07 8.29
CA ASP A 23 -1.73 1.69 7.97
C ASP A 23 -1.88 1.36 6.47
N GLY A 24 -1.32 2.20 5.59
CA GLY A 24 -1.26 1.97 4.14
C GLY A 24 -2.43 2.52 3.34
N VAL A 25 -3.54 2.89 4.00
CA VAL A 25 -4.71 3.52 3.37
C VAL A 25 -4.84 5.02 3.62
N GLY A 26 -3.97 5.59 4.46
CA GLY A 26 -3.87 7.03 4.71
C GLY A 26 -4.87 7.53 5.74
N GLY A 27 -5.39 6.62 6.57
CA GLY A 27 -6.45 6.86 7.55
C GLY A 27 -7.81 6.44 7.02
N ASP A 28 -8.43 5.49 7.71
CA ASP A 28 -9.80 5.13 7.46
C ASP A 28 -10.72 6.22 8.02
N ALA A 29 -11.67 6.73 7.23
CA ALA A 29 -12.66 7.70 7.71
C ALA A 29 -13.54 7.13 8.86
N ALA A 30 -13.37 5.85 9.20
CA ALA A 30 -13.88 5.18 10.38
C ALA A 30 -12.89 4.08 10.79
N PHE A 31 -12.69 3.89 12.10
CA PHE A 31 -11.96 2.73 12.64
C PHE A 31 -12.93 1.75 13.31
N PHE A 32 -12.53 0.49 13.41
CA PHE A 32 -13.34 -0.59 13.96
C PHE A 32 -12.66 -1.30 15.11
N LEU A 33 -13.42 -1.66 16.14
CA LEU A 33 -12.96 -2.55 17.19
C LEU A 33 -13.20 -4.00 16.76
N LEU A 34 -12.12 -4.71 16.49
CA LEU A 34 -12.16 -6.14 16.19
C LEU A 34 -11.93 -6.94 17.46
N LEU A 35 -12.57 -8.10 17.57
CA LEU A 35 -12.39 -9.05 18.67
C LEU A 35 -11.55 -10.27 18.25
N ASP A 36 -11.11 -10.29 17.00
CA ASP A 36 -10.32 -11.36 16.40
C ASP A 36 -9.47 -10.76 15.25
N GLU A 37 -8.73 -11.60 14.54
CA GLU A 37 -7.95 -11.21 13.36
C GLU A 37 -8.86 -10.62 12.25
N PRO A 38 -8.39 -9.58 11.50
CA PRO A 38 -9.14 -8.96 10.40
C PRO A 38 -9.73 -9.96 9.40
N GLU A 39 -8.99 -11.03 9.11
CA GLU A 39 -9.33 -12.08 8.15
C GLU A 39 -10.61 -12.83 8.52
N VAL A 40 -10.91 -12.97 9.82
CA VAL A 40 -12.17 -13.57 10.30
C VAL A 40 -13.37 -12.75 9.83
N TYR A 41 -13.19 -11.44 9.69
CA TYR A 41 -14.20 -10.51 9.21
C TYR A 41 -14.08 -10.21 7.71
N GLY A 42 -13.20 -10.92 6.98
CA GLY A 42 -12.93 -10.69 5.57
C GLY A 42 -12.16 -9.38 5.30
N LEU A 43 -11.57 -8.79 6.32
CA LEU A 43 -10.73 -7.61 6.19
C LEU A 43 -9.28 -8.03 5.87
N PRO A 44 -8.58 -7.28 5.01
CA PRO A 44 -7.17 -7.53 4.75
C PRO A 44 -6.35 -7.24 6.02
N PRO A 45 -5.31 -8.03 6.33
CA PRO A 45 -4.45 -7.75 7.49
C PRO A 45 -3.60 -6.49 7.35
N ASP A 46 -3.23 -6.13 6.12
CA ASP A 46 -2.39 -4.97 5.77
C ASP A 46 -3.06 -4.20 4.61
N PRO A 47 -3.95 -3.25 4.91
CA PRO A 47 -4.70 -2.52 3.90
C PRO A 47 -3.80 -1.54 3.14
N ILE A 48 -3.77 -1.61 1.82
CA ILE A 48 -2.98 -0.70 0.99
C ILE A 48 -3.87 -0.05 -0.06
N VAL A 49 -3.84 1.28 -0.20
CA VAL A 49 -4.52 1.91 -1.34
C VAL A 49 -3.90 1.42 -2.64
N THR A 50 -4.75 1.01 -3.58
CA THR A 50 -4.34 0.55 -4.91
C THR A 50 -3.53 1.60 -5.67
N THR A 51 -3.63 2.87 -5.27
CA THR A 51 -2.92 4.01 -5.86
C THR A 51 -1.57 4.34 -5.23
N ARG A 52 -1.17 3.66 -4.15
CA ARG A 52 0.08 3.94 -3.43
C ARG A 52 1.29 3.93 -4.36
N ASP A 53 1.34 2.93 -5.24
CA ASP A 53 2.52 2.65 -6.06
C ASP A 53 2.48 3.32 -7.44
N LEU A 54 1.36 3.97 -7.81
CA LEU A 54 1.16 4.62 -9.11
C LEU A 54 2.27 5.65 -9.45
N PRO A 55 2.66 6.57 -8.54
CA PRO A 55 3.70 7.55 -8.85
C PRO A 55 5.06 6.91 -9.14
N ALA A 56 5.40 5.84 -8.43
CA ALA A 56 6.65 5.12 -8.64
C ALA A 56 6.63 4.37 -9.98
N MET A 57 5.51 3.73 -10.34
CA MET A 57 5.31 3.09 -11.63
C MET A 57 5.44 4.08 -12.79
N TRP A 58 4.83 5.27 -12.69
CA TRP A 58 4.93 6.32 -13.71
C TRP A 58 6.36 6.80 -13.94
N LYS A 59 7.14 7.00 -12.88
CA LYS A 59 8.57 7.36 -13.00
C LYS A 59 9.36 6.28 -13.75
N ARG A 60 9.12 5.00 -13.44
CA ARG A 60 9.77 3.87 -14.10
C ARG A 60 9.38 3.78 -15.58
N ALA A 61 8.09 3.95 -15.88
CA ALA A 61 7.59 3.96 -17.25
C ALA A 61 8.23 5.09 -18.08
N GLY A 62 8.32 6.30 -17.52
CA GLY A 62 9.00 7.43 -18.17
C GLY A 62 10.49 7.17 -18.43
N LEU A 63 11.20 6.58 -17.45
CA LEU A 63 12.61 6.19 -17.62
C LEU A 63 12.79 5.15 -18.72
N ALA A 64 11.94 4.13 -18.75
CA ALA A 64 11.97 3.10 -19.78
C ALA A 64 11.72 3.68 -21.18
N ALA A 65 10.75 4.58 -21.31
CA ALA A 65 10.46 5.27 -22.57
C ALA A 65 11.66 6.09 -23.06
N LEU A 66 12.34 6.83 -22.17
CA LEU A 66 13.56 7.58 -22.49
C LEU A 66 14.70 6.67 -22.95
N ALA A 67 14.93 5.56 -22.25
CA ALA A 67 15.96 4.59 -22.61
C ALA A 67 15.71 3.98 -23.99
N MET A 68 14.46 3.59 -24.28
CA MET A 68 14.05 3.06 -25.58
C MET A 68 14.23 4.09 -26.71
N ALA A 69 13.88 5.35 -26.46
CA ALA A 69 14.09 6.44 -27.42
C ALA A 69 15.58 6.66 -27.69
N ALA A 70 16.41 6.71 -26.65
CA ALA A 70 17.86 6.86 -26.79
C ALA A 70 18.50 5.70 -27.55
N ALA A 71 18.10 4.45 -27.26
CA ALA A 71 18.56 3.27 -27.97
C ALA A 71 18.16 3.30 -29.45
N THR A 72 16.93 3.76 -29.75
CA THR A 72 16.46 3.93 -31.12
C THR A 72 17.32 4.94 -31.88
N VAL A 73 17.54 6.13 -31.31
CA VAL A 73 18.39 7.17 -31.91
C VAL A 73 19.82 6.66 -32.12
N ALA A 74 20.39 6.00 -31.11
CA ALA A 74 21.74 5.44 -31.19
C ALA A 74 21.88 4.38 -32.30
N ALA A 75 20.87 3.54 -32.51
CA ALA A 75 20.86 2.55 -33.58
C ALA A 75 20.91 3.19 -34.97
N PHE A 76 20.15 4.28 -35.19
CA PHE A 76 20.16 4.99 -36.48
C PHE A 76 21.46 5.77 -36.71
N VAL A 77 22.00 6.43 -35.68
CA VAL A 77 23.26 7.17 -35.80
C VAL A 77 24.44 6.21 -35.99
N GLY A 78 24.52 5.15 -35.18
CA GLY A 78 25.61 4.16 -35.25
C GLY A 78 25.60 3.29 -36.50
N GLY A 79 24.43 3.01 -37.09
CA GLY A 79 24.33 2.29 -38.36
C GLY A 79 24.62 3.15 -39.61
N SER A 80 24.77 4.46 -39.45
CA SER A 80 25.09 5.39 -40.53
C SER A 80 26.59 5.73 -40.67
N SER A 81 27.43 5.13 -39.81
CA SER A 81 28.90 5.24 -39.82
C SER A 81 29.58 4.01 -40.42
#